data_AF-A0A9L0IXC8-F1
#
_entry.id   AF-A0A9L0IXC8-F1
#
_cell.length_a   1.000
_cell.length_b   1.000
_cell.length_c   1.000
_cell.angle_alpha   90.00
_cell.angle_beta   90.00
_cell.angle_gamma   90.00
#
_symmetry.space_group_name_H-M   'P 1'
#
loop_
_entity.id
_entity.type
_entity.pdbx_description
1 polymer ?
#
loop_
_entity_poly.entity_id
_entity_poly.type
_entity_poly.pdbx_seq_one_letter_code
_entity_poly.pdbx_strand_id
1 'polypeptide(L)'
;MVARVRLLLRALQLLLWGSLDARLAERGGQERHREAEAFLEKYGYLDEQASRAPTSTQFSSAIREFQWVSQLPVSGVLDPATLRQMMRPRCGVADTDSQVAWTERVSARFAGLRGKMRRKKRFAKQENPIKLT
;
A
#
# COMPACT_ATOMS: atom_id res chain seq x y z
N MET A 1 -30.45 -53.40 14.78
CA MET A 1 -30.80 -52.29 13.86
C MET A 1 -30.68 -50.90 14.51
N VAL A 2 -31.17 -50.70 15.74
CA VAL A 2 -31.20 -49.38 16.42
C VAL A 2 -29.82 -48.72 16.65
N ALA A 3 -28.78 -49.49 17.01
CA ALA A 3 -27.44 -48.94 17.28
C ALA A 3 -26.75 -48.35 16.04
N ARG A 4 -26.92 -49.00 14.87
CA ARG A 4 -26.38 -48.53 13.59
C ARG A 4 -27.06 -47.23 13.15
N VAL A 5 -28.37 -47.11 13.37
CA VAL A 5 -29.13 -45.89 13.08
C VAL A 5 -28.69 -44.73 13.98
N ARG A 6 -28.43 -44.98 15.28
CA ARG A 6 -27.91 -43.96 16.22
C ARG A 6 -26.50 -43.48 15.84
N LEU A 7 -25.64 -44.39 15.38
CA LEU A 7 -24.28 -44.05 14.94
C LEU A 7 -24.32 -43.17 13.67
N LEU A 8 -25.18 -43.52 12.71
CA LEU A 8 -25.38 -42.75 11.47
C LEU A 8 -25.94 -41.35 11.76
N LEU A 9 -26.91 -41.24 12.67
CA LEU A 9 -27.49 -39.94 13.06
C LEU A 9 -26.43 -39.02 13.69
N ARG A 10 -25.57 -39.58 14.56
CA ARG A 10 -24.45 -38.85 15.19
C ARG A 10 -23.39 -38.42 14.18
N ALA A 11 -23.04 -39.29 13.23
CA ALA A 11 -22.11 -38.96 12.15
C ALA A 11 -22.66 -37.85 11.24
N LEU A 12 -23.95 -37.90 10.90
CA LEU A 12 -24.63 -36.86 10.12
C LEU A 12 -24.65 -35.52 10.87
N GLN A 13 -24.91 -35.52 12.18
CA GLN A 13 -24.86 -34.31 13.02
C GLN A 13 -23.46 -33.67 13.04
N LEU A 14 -22.39 -34.48 13.13
CA LEU A 14 -21.01 -33.98 13.10
C LEU A 14 -20.62 -33.42 11.73
N LEU A 15 -21.05 -34.06 10.63
CA LEU A 15 -20.82 -33.56 9.27
C LEU A 15 -21.55 -32.23 9.01
N LEU A 16 -22.79 -32.08 9.50
CA LEU A 16 -23.50 -30.81 9.41
C LEU A 16 -22.85 -29.70 10.25
N TRP A 17 -22.43 -30.00 11.49
CA TRP A 17 -21.77 -29.02 12.36
C TRP A 17 -20.43 -28.57 11.77
N GLY A 18 -19.56 -29.51 11.35
CA GLY A 18 -18.27 -29.17 10.75
C GLY A 18 -18.37 -28.34 9.47
N SER A 19 -19.42 -28.54 8.65
CA SER A 19 -19.65 -27.71 7.45
C SER A 19 -20.09 -26.29 7.78
N LEU A 20 -20.81 -26.07 8.87
CA LEU A 20 -21.23 -24.75 9.33
C LEU A 20 -20.06 -23.96 9.91
N ASP A 21 -19.25 -24.60 10.76
CA ASP A 21 -18.06 -23.97 11.35
C ASP A 21 -17.03 -23.54 10.30
N ALA A 22 -16.79 -24.40 9.30
CA ALA A 22 -15.91 -24.08 8.17
C ALA A 22 -16.42 -22.87 7.36
N ARG A 23 -17.73 -22.81 7.07
CA ARG A 23 -18.33 -21.66 6.35
C ARG A 23 -18.25 -20.36 7.14
N LEU A 24 -18.39 -20.42 8.47
CA LEU A 24 -18.25 -19.24 9.33
C LEU A 24 -16.80 -18.75 9.37
N ALA A 25 -15.82 -19.66 9.45
CA ALA A 25 -14.41 -19.32 9.38
C ALA A 25 -14.02 -18.67 8.04
N GLU A 26 -14.50 -19.23 6.93
CA GLU A 26 -14.31 -18.67 5.58
C GLU A 26 -14.91 -17.26 5.46
N ARG A 27 -16.14 -17.05 5.96
CA ARG A 27 -16.76 -15.71 5.99
C ARG A 27 -15.93 -14.70 6.79
N GLY A 28 -15.46 -15.08 7.97
CA GLY A 28 -14.63 -14.21 8.80
C GLY A 28 -13.28 -13.89 8.14
N GLY A 29 -12.72 -14.84 7.37
CA GLY A 29 -11.50 -14.61 6.57
C GLY A 29 -11.73 -13.60 5.44
N GLN A 30 -12.83 -13.76 4.69
CA GLN A 30 -13.19 -12.86 3.59
C GLN A 30 -13.49 -11.44 4.07
N GLU A 31 -14.18 -11.30 5.21
CA GLU A 31 -14.47 -9.98 5.81
C GLU A 31 -13.19 -9.25 6.20
N ARG A 32 -12.26 -9.94 6.89
CA ARG A 32 -10.95 -9.36 7.26
C ARG A 32 -10.12 -8.98 6.05
N HIS A 33 -10.18 -9.76 4.98
CA HIS A 33 -9.49 -9.43 3.73
C HIS A 33 -10.02 -8.12 3.15
N ARG A 34 -11.35 -7.99 3.07
CA ARG A 34 -12.01 -6.78 2.55
C ARG A 34 -11.75 -5.55 3.42
N GLU A 35 -11.75 -5.72 4.74
CA GLU A 35 -11.41 -4.64 5.67
C GLU A 35 -9.94 -4.20 5.52
N ALA A 36 -9.03 -5.16 5.33
CA ALA A 36 -7.63 -4.86 5.05
C ALA A 36 -7.43 -4.18 3.70
N GLU A 37 -8.15 -4.58 2.65
CA GLU A 37 -8.14 -3.89 1.35
C GLU A 37 -8.58 -2.43 1.49
N ALA A 38 -9.73 -2.18 2.13
CA ALA A 38 -10.23 -0.83 2.37
C ALA A 38 -9.26 0.02 3.22
N PHE A 39 -8.57 -0.60 4.18
CA PHE A 39 -7.51 0.05 4.95
C PHE A 39 -6.34 0.45 4.04
N LEU A 40 -5.83 -0.49 3.23
CA LEU A 40 -4.67 -0.25 2.37
C LEU A 40 -4.97 0.81 1.30
N GLU A 41 -6.18 0.83 0.74
CA GLU A 41 -6.66 1.90 -0.15
C GLU A 41 -6.69 3.24 0.57
N LYS A 42 -7.32 3.31 1.75
CA LYS A 42 -7.44 4.54 2.54
C LYS A 42 -6.09 5.19 2.89
N TYR A 43 -5.07 4.38 3.17
CA TYR A 43 -3.74 4.88 3.53
C TYR A 43 -2.75 4.93 2.35
N GLY A 44 -3.23 4.68 1.12
CA GLY A 44 -2.48 4.87 -0.12
C GLY A 44 -1.50 3.75 -0.46
N TYR A 45 -1.62 2.58 0.15
CA TYR A 45 -0.83 1.38 -0.21
C TYR A 45 -1.41 0.66 -1.44
N LEU A 46 -2.68 0.89 -1.76
CA LEU A 46 -3.35 0.42 -2.97
C LEU A 46 -3.93 1.60 -3.75
N ASP A 47 -3.93 1.48 -5.08
CA ASP A 47 -4.49 2.47 -5.98
C ASP A 47 -6.02 2.29 -6.08
N GLU A 48 -6.76 3.31 -5.66
CA GLU A 48 -8.23 3.35 -5.71
C GLU A 48 -8.78 3.30 -7.14
N GLN A 49 -7.97 3.67 -8.15
CA GLN A 49 -8.34 3.63 -9.58
C GLN A 49 -8.08 2.28 -10.25
N ALA A 50 -7.56 1.29 -9.52
CA ALA A 50 -7.54 -0.08 -10.00
C ALA A 50 -9.00 -0.58 -10.10
N SER A 51 -9.64 -0.34 -11.24
CA SER A 51 -11.00 -0.77 -11.62
C SER A 51 -11.25 -2.29 -11.55
N ARG A 52 -10.27 -3.05 -11.05
CA ARG A 52 -10.29 -4.49 -10.86
C ARG A 52 -9.69 -4.78 -9.48
N ALA A 53 -10.35 -5.68 -8.74
CA ALA A 53 -9.87 -6.17 -7.45
C ALA A 53 -8.36 -6.44 -7.50
N PRO A 54 -7.59 -5.98 -6.47
CA PRO A 54 -6.14 -6.08 -6.48
C PRO A 54 -5.72 -7.53 -6.70
N THR A 55 -4.71 -7.71 -7.55
CA THR A 55 -4.12 -9.04 -7.72
C THR A 55 -3.50 -9.48 -6.38
N SER A 56 -3.47 -10.79 -6.12
CA SER A 56 -2.88 -11.33 -4.89
C SER A 56 -1.42 -10.86 -4.68
N THR A 57 -0.69 -10.60 -5.77
CA THR A 57 0.66 -10.01 -5.74
C THR A 57 0.66 -8.55 -5.33
N GLN A 58 -0.27 -7.73 -5.83
CA GLN A 58 -0.42 -6.33 -5.40
C GLN A 58 -0.78 -6.24 -3.92
N PHE A 59 -1.75 -7.04 -3.48
CA PHE A 59 -2.17 -7.08 -2.08
C PHE A 59 -1.03 -7.48 -1.15
N SER A 60 -0.32 -8.57 -1.46
CA SER A 60 0.83 -8.99 -0.66
C SER A 60 1.96 -7.96 -0.65
N SER A 61 2.22 -7.26 -1.77
CA SER A 61 3.19 -6.16 -1.80
C SER A 61 2.79 -5.02 -0.88
N ALA A 62 1.52 -4.59 -0.94
CA ALA A 62 0.98 -3.54 -0.07
C ALA A 62 1.09 -3.91 1.42
N ILE A 63 0.79 -5.17 1.76
CA ILE A 63 0.98 -5.69 3.13
C ILE A 63 2.45 -5.63 3.56
N ARG A 64 3.40 -5.97 2.67
CA ARG A 64 4.83 -5.89 2.99
C ARG A 64 5.26 -4.45 3.30
N GLU A 65 4.77 -3.49 2.52
CA GLU A 65 5.05 -2.08 2.74
C GLU A 65 4.48 -1.59 4.08
N PHE A 66 3.22 -1.93 4.37
CA PHE A 66 2.60 -1.60 5.65
C PHE A 66 3.36 -2.21 6.83
N GLN A 67 3.75 -3.49 6.72
CA GLN A 67 4.53 -4.19 7.74
C GLN A 67 5.88 -3.49 7.97
N TRP A 68 6.55 -3.08 6.90
CA TRP A 68 7.80 -2.34 6.99
C TRP A 68 7.63 -0.99 7.71
N VAL A 69 6.66 -0.18 7.30
CA VAL A 69 6.38 1.13 7.91
C VAL A 69 5.95 0.99 9.38
N SER A 70 5.16 -0.03 9.70
CA SER A 70 4.69 -0.32 11.06
C SER A 70 5.69 -1.10 11.92
N GLN A 71 6.90 -1.38 11.42
CA GLN A 71 7.94 -2.14 12.12
C GLN A 71 7.50 -3.55 12.55
N LEU A 72 6.66 -4.18 11.73
CA LEU A 72 6.27 -5.57 11.87
C LEU A 72 7.21 -6.48 11.06
N PRO A 73 7.30 -7.77 11.39
CA PRO A 73 7.98 -8.74 10.54
C PRO A 73 7.38 -8.75 9.12
N VAL A 74 8.22 -8.50 8.12
CA VAL A 74 7.78 -8.41 6.71
C VAL A 74 7.57 -9.82 6.15
N SER A 75 6.32 -10.27 6.12
CA SER A 75 5.90 -11.55 5.57
C SER A 75 5.10 -11.40 4.26
N GLY A 76 4.39 -10.27 4.09
CA GLY A 76 3.43 -10.07 3.00
C GLY A 76 2.12 -10.85 3.16
N VAL A 77 1.92 -11.49 4.31
CA VAL A 77 0.69 -12.22 4.65
C VAL A 77 -0.10 -11.39 5.66
N LEU A 78 -1.44 -11.45 5.55
CA LEU A 78 -2.35 -10.84 6.51
C LEU A 78 -2.37 -11.64 7.82
N ASP A 79 -1.31 -11.49 8.62
CA ASP A 79 -1.17 -12.16 9.90
C ASP A 79 -1.99 -11.47 11.02
N PRO A 80 -2.30 -12.19 12.12
CA PRO A 80 -3.05 -11.61 13.22
C PRO A 80 -2.39 -10.37 13.87
N ALA A 81 -1.05 -10.25 13.82
CA ALA A 81 -0.36 -9.08 14.35
C ALA A 81 -0.55 -7.86 13.43
N THR A 82 -0.46 -8.06 12.11
CA THR A 82 -0.80 -7.06 11.09
C THR A 82 -2.23 -6.57 11.25
N LEU A 83 -3.21 -7.47 11.37
CA LEU A 83 -4.62 -7.09 11.59
C LEU A 83 -4.80 -6.27 12.87
N ARG A 84 -4.21 -6.69 13.99
CA ARG A 84 -4.26 -5.92 15.24
C ARG A 84 -3.65 -4.52 15.08
N GLN A 85 -2.62 -4.39 14.25
CA GLN A 85 -1.96 -3.11 14.00
C GLN A 85 -2.78 -2.19 13.08
N MET A 86 -3.52 -2.76 12.11
CA MET A 86 -4.47 -2.04 11.25
C MET A 86 -5.67 -1.51 12.03
N MET A 87 -6.16 -2.28 13.01
CA MET A 87 -7.31 -1.90 13.86
C MET A 87 -7.01 -0.83 14.93
N ARG A 88 -5.74 -0.41 15.09
CA ARG A 88 -5.41 0.63 16.08
C ARG A 88 -5.95 1.99 15.64
N PRO A 89 -6.41 2.84 16.57
CA PRO A 89 -6.79 4.20 16.23
C PRO A 89 -5.58 4.95 15.65
N ARG A 90 -5.79 5.65 14.54
CA ARG A 90 -4.77 6.39 13.79
C ARG A 90 -5.31 7.73 13.29
N CYS A 91 -4.41 8.61 12.84
CA CYS A 91 -4.80 9.78 12.06
C CYS A 91 -5.29 9.35 10.67
N GLY A 92 -6.17 10.13 10.04
CA GLY A 92 -6.70 9.83 8.71
C GLY A 92 -5.80 10.24 7.54
N VAL A 93 -4.51 10.47 7.78
CA VAL A 93 -3.54 10.90 6.76
C VAL A 93 -2.94 9.65 6.11
N ALA A 94 -2.80 9.65 4.78
CA ALA A 94 -2.20 8.54 4.06
C ALA A 94 -0.69 8.40 4.37
N ASP A 95 -0.20 7.15 4.35
CA ASP A 95 1.19 6.85 4.70
C ASP A 95 2.14 7.10 3.50
N THR A 96 1.65 6.93 2.27
CA THR A 96 2.46 6.90 1.03
C THR A 96 2.52 8.22 0.26
N ASP A 97 1.66 9.22 0.55
CA ASP A 97 1.67 10.54 -0.10
C ASP A 97 3.04 11.25 0.02
N SER A 98 3.76 10.95 1.10
CA SER A 98 5.10 11.47 1.35
C SER A 98 6.16 10.91 0.40
N GLN A 99 5.94 9.71 -0.16
CA GLN A 99 6.94 8.97 -0.92
C GLN A 99 7.12 9.53 -2.33
N VAL A 100 6.04 9.88 -3.01
CA VAL A 100 6.10 10.54 -4.34
C VAL A 100 6.80 11.88 -4.22
N ALA A 101 6.36 12.73 -3.28
CA ALA A 101 6.96 14.03 -3.03
C ALA A 101 8.45 13.93 -2.63
N TRP A 102 8.83 12.93 -1.83
CA TRP A 102 10.23 12.67 -1.50
C TRP A 102 11.03 12.24 -2.72
N THR A 103 10.49 11.32 -3.53
CA THR A 103 11.15 10.81 -4.74
C THR A 103 11.36 11.92 -5.76
N GLU A 104 10.37 12.79 -5.96
CA GLU A 104 10.49 13.99 -6.78
C GLU A 104 11.57 14.94 -6.25
N ARG A 105 11.59 15.21 -4.95
CA ARG A 105 12.59 16.09 -4.32
C ARG A 105 14.01 15.54 -4.45
N VAL A 106 14.20 14.24 -4.21
CA VAL A 106 15.49 13.55 -4.37
C VAL A 106 15.91 13.57 -5.83
N SER A 107 15.01 13.23 -6.75
CA SER A 107 15.27 13.26 -8.19
C SER A 107 15.63 14.66 -8.67
N ALA A 108 14.93 15.71 -8.21
CA ALA A 108 15.24 17.11 -8.53
C ALA A 108 16.62 17.54 -8.00
N ARG A 109 17.02 17.06 -6.82
CA ARG A 109 18.34 17.30 -6.24
C ARG A 109 19.44 16.72 -7.12
N PHE A 110 19.25 15.51 -7.63
CA PHE A 110 20.22 14.80 -8.48
C PHE A 110 20.14 15.17 -9.96
N ALA A 111 19.01 15.66 -10.45
CA ALA A 111 18.83 16.08 -11.84
C ALA A 111 19.71 17.28 -12.24
N GLY A 112 20.24 18.02 -11.26
CA GLY A 112 20.98 19.27 -11.44
C GLY A 112 20.03 20.37 -11.95
N LEU A 113 20.11 21.62 -11.53
CA LEU A 113 21.07 22.61 -12.04
C LEU A 113 21.51 22.47 -13.52
N ARG A 114 20.84 21.68 -14.38
CA ARG A 114 21.13 21.63 -15.82
C ARG A 114 20.63 22.87 -16.57
N GLY A 115 19.89 23.76 -15.91
CA GLY A 115 19.16 24.84 -16.58
C GLY A 115 19.47 26.27 -16.16
N LYS A 116 20.42 26.56 -15.27
CA LYS A 116 20.62 27.96 -14.82
C LYS A 116 22.08 28.40 -14.80
N MET A 117 22.36 29.30 -15.75
CA MET A 117 23.35 30.39 -15.72
C MET A 117 24.55 30.26 -16.68
N ARG A 118 24.30 30.22 -18.00
CA ARG A 118 25.17 31.00 -18.91
C ARG A 118 24.96 32.48 -18.60
N ARG A 119 25.70 33.00 -17.62
CA ARG A 119 25.83 34.44 -17.39
C ARG A 119 26.40 35.04 -18.68
N LYS A 120 25.55 35.60 -19.55
CA LYS A 120 26.01 36.31 -20.75
C LYS A 120 26.92 37.45 -20.28
N LYS A 121 28.22 37.36 -20.54
CA LYS A 121 29.13 38.49 -20.35
C LYS A 121 28.69 39.58 -21.32
N ARG A 122 28.14 40.67 -20.78
CA ARG A 122 27.92 41.90 -21.52
C ARG A 122 29.26 42.61 -21.62
N PHE A 123 30.02 42.33 -22.67
CA PHE A 123 31.10 43.24 -23.03
C PHE A 123 30.43 44.45 -23.70
N ALA A 124 30.42 45.59 -23.01
CA ALA A 124 30.11 46.86 -23.65
C ALA A 124 31.36 47.27 -24.44
N LYS A 125 31.26 47.31 -25.78
CA LYS A 125 32.27 47.92 -26.63
C LYS A 125 32.10 49.43 -26.52
N GLN A 126 33.05 50.11 -25.87
CA GLN A 126 33.09 51.56 -25.82
C GLN A 126 33.73 52.04 -27.13
N GLU A 127 32.91 52.53 -28.07
CA GLU A 127 33.42 53.21 -29.26
C GLU A 127 33.78 54.65 -28.87
N ASN A 128 35.05 55.00 -29.01
CA ASN A 128 35.54 56.33 -28.71
C ASN A 128 35.68 57.10 -30.04
N PRO A 129 34.86 58.12 -30.32
CA PRO A 129 35.04 58.92 -31.53
C PRO A 129 36.25 59.84 -31.32
N ILE A 130 37.34 59.54 -32.04
CA ILE A 130 38.48 60.44 -32.18
C ILE A 130 37.95 61.65 -32.97
N LYS A 131 37.80 62.80 -32.30
CA LYS A 131 37.63 64.09 -32.98
C LYS A 131 39.03 64.59 -33.33
N LEU A 132 39.37 64.58 -34.62
CA LEU A 132 40.49 65.37 -35.13
C LEU A 132 39.94 66.65 -35.75
N THR A 133 40.38 67.76 -35.18
CA THR A 133 40.40 69.12 -35.75
C THR A 133 41.25 69.19 -37.00
#